data_AF-A0A2A4I0N2-F1
#
_entry.id   AF-A0A2A4I0N2-F1
#
_cell.length_a   1.000
_cell.length_b   1.000
_cell.length_c   1.000
_cell.angle_alpha   90.00
_cell.angle_beta   90.00
_cell.angle_gamma   90.00
#
_symmetry.space_group_name_H-M   'P 1'
#
loop_
_entity.id
_entity.type
_entity.pdbx_description
1 polymer ?
#
loop_
_entity_poly.entity_id
_entity_poly.type
_entity_poly.pdbx_seq_one_letter_code
_entity_poly.pdbx_strand_id
1 'polypeptide(L)'
;MAKVRTAALLMAGLVAGFGAGVAHADDKADFERCDGRQHPGKQPDGLRGQVGSTPFQLLGGSRDAQTIAACTVALGSPRLLPTQTLRRAHLLRARAAARLHSDDLAGAVADLDLAEAAAGPLAQDRFYQRSMGVSLTLLRALAAARKGDVAAAAPLARQAIAARPYALEVQQVASTILQFEPGGTPGDLLRLDPDAATGMLIREADAGNFARVVALAPSVAVSWPTEPLPPLALALRSPDSDRLLAAMMVSYHIAYARAATGDVAGAKAMLAEVRQRMAAALPAAAATPVPAATGKDAEKASAALPALATAIRERLGEFSERYAKRIEARIAVAEKRPHDALAIMKATPMPPNAATAELMSAVKAALPADKAAAVGSFEPADADAAKARRDGLVAVIPLAMIAPETPRSVVDYDRARPNILGALIGGALSMGTSLLGGISRTDGFRSTPNADGTVMVEFIGNTPSQTLVQEMTLLRAAEVAKAAGKPAFVIVKRNDYMRRLVQTQYGREISSTPTGYKTELTIRAVDKGVDPARALDATGVIDALGPLYYEEKKPA
;
A
#
# COMPACT_ATOMS: atom_id res chain seq x y z
N MET A 1 -20.21 -32.45 50.65
CA MET A 1 -21.54 -32.86 51.17
C MET A 1 -22.47 -31.70 50.87
N ALA A 2 -23.51 -31.74 50.04
CA ALA A 2 -24.54 -32.75 49.87
C ALA A 2 -25.02 -32.86 48.40
N LYS A 3 -25.55 -34.05 48.08
CA LYS A 3 -26.20 -34.48 46.82
C LYS A 3 -27.68 -34.09 46.82
N VAL A 4 -28.26 -33.71 45.67
CA VAL A 4 -29.66 -33.99 45.25
C VAL A 4 -29.70 -33.91 43.71
N ARG A 5 -29.68 -35.04 43.00
CA ARG A 5 -30.78 -35.81 42.37
C ARG A 5 -31.40 -35.23 41.08
N THR A 6 -31.20 -36.03 40.05
CA THR A 6 -31.82 -36.21 38.73
C THR A 6 -33.35 -36.11 38.72
N ALA A 7 -33.89 -35.48 37.67
CA ALA A 7 -35.17 -35.85 37.08
C ALA A 7 -35.08 -35.62 35.56
N ALA A 8 -35.05 -36.73 34.82
CA ALA A 8 -35.21 -36.76 33.37
C ALA A 8 -36.70 -36.73 33.04
N LEU A 9 -37.10 -35.88 32.09
CA LEU A 9 -38.39 -35.97 31.43
C LEU A 9 -38.15 -35.97 29.92
N LEU A 10 -38.48 -37.10 29.28
CA LEU A 10 -38.67 -37.21 27.85
C LEU A 10 -39.93 -36.44 27.45
N MET A 11 -39.80 -35.53 26.50
CA MET A 11 -40.90 -35.02 25.68
C MET A 11 -40.43 -34.97 24.23
N ALA A 12 -40.74 -36.03 23.50
CA ALA A 12 -40.67 -36.06 22.05
C ALA A 12 -41.91 -35.32 21.51
N GLY A 13 -41.73 -34.03 21.18
CA GLY A 13 -42.73 -33.22 20.49
C GLY A 13 -42.31 -33.01 19.04
N LEU A 14 -42.98 -33.69 18.12
CA LEU A 14 -42.86 -33.54 16.68
C LEU A 14 -43.45 -32.17 16.28
N VAL A 15 -42.62 -31.14 16.15
CA VAL A 15 -43.02 -29.84 15.59
C VAL A 15 -42.54 -29.77 14.15
N ALA A 16 -43.38 -30.22 13.22
CA ALA A 16 -43.30 -29.86 11.81
C ALA A 16 -43.74 -28.39 11.68
N GLY A 17 -42.84 -27.48 12.03
CA GLY A 17 -43.02 -26.05 11.78
C GLY A 17 -42.74 -25.75 10.33
N PHE A 18 -43.78 -25.41 9.56
CA PHE A 18 -43.64 -24.64 8.34
C PHE A 18 -42.90 -23.34 8.69
N GLY A 19 -41.59 -23.34 8.46
CA GLY A 19 -40.75 -22.16 8.61
C GLY A 19 -41.18 -21.14 7.56
N ALA A 20 -42.06 -20.22 7.95
CA ALA A 20 -42.21 -18.95 7.27
C ALA A 20 -40.83 -18.31 7.24
N GLY A 21 -40.19 -18.34 6.06
CA GLY A 21 -38.86 -17.80 5.86
C GLY A 21 -38.85 -16.36 6.34
N VAL A 22 -38.12 -16.11 7.42
CA VAL A 22 -37.84 -14.75 7.89
C VAL A 22 -37.28 -14.03 6.67
N ALA A 23 -37.95 -12.97 6.22
CA ALA A 23 -37.48 -12.18 5.09
C ALA A 23 -36.06 -11.71 5.41
N HIS A 24 -35.08 -12.42 4.83
CA HIS A 24 -33.67 -12.11 5.01
C HIS A 24 -33.47 -10.67 4.56
N ALA A 25 -32.63 -9.92 5.29
CA ALA A 25 -32.09 -8.66 4.79
C ALA A 25 -31.72 -8.84 3.30
N ASP A 26 -32.09 -7.87 2.46
CA ASP A 26 -32.03 -7.97 0.99
C ASP A 26 -30.74 -8.68 0.55
N ASP A 27 -30.85 -9.88 -0.05
CA ASP A 27 -29.72 -10.72 -0.50
C ASP A 27 -28.63 -9.87 -1.20
N LYS A 28 -29.06 -8.83 -1.92
CA LYS A 28 -28.17 -7.86 -2.59
C LYS A 28 -27.15 -7.24 -1.63
N ALA A 29 -27.57 -6.81 -0.45
CA ALA A 29 -26.73 -6.17 0.56
C ALA A 29 -25.69 -7.13 1.13
N ASP A 30 -25.97 -8.43 1.23
CA ASP A 30 -25.02 -9.40 1.75
C ASP A 30 -23.92 -9.75 0.74
N PHE A 31 -24.25 -9.88 -0.55
CA PHE A 31 -23.22 -9.97 -1.60
C PHE A 31 -22.34 -8.71 -1.62
N GLU A 32 -22.96 -7.53 -1.58
CA GLU A 32 -22.22 -6.26 -1.62
C GLU A 32 -21.34 -6.04 -0.38
N ARG A 33 -21.86 -6.35 0.82
CA ARG A 33 -21.09 -6.25 2.07
C ARG A 33 -19.99 -7.32 2.16
N CYS A 34 -20.16 -8.47 1.51
CA CYS A 34 -19.14 -9.50 1.46
C CYS A 34 -17.95 -9.08 0.60
N ASP A 35 -18.16 -8.73 -0.67
CA ASP A 35 -17.08 -8.59 -1.64
C ASP A 35 -17.15 -7.35 -2.54
N GLY A 36 -18.01 -6.40 -2.18
CA GLY A 36 -18.18 -5.12 -2.89
C GLY A 36 -18.89 -5.25 -4.23
N ARG A 37 -19.50 -6.39 -4.55
CA ARG A 37 -20.27 -6.60 -5.78
C ARG A 37 -21.70 -6.97 -5.45
N GLN A 38 -22.63 -6.48 -6.27
CA GLN A 38 -24.03 -6.85 -6.16
C GLN A 38 -24.24 -8.37 -6.37
N HIS A 39 -25.48 -8.83 -6.15
CA HIS A 39 -25.86 -10.22 -6.38
C HIS A 39 -25.45 -10.71 -7.78
N PRO A 40 -25.07 -11.99 -7.93
CA PRO A 40 -24.59 -12.52 -9.20
C PRO A 40 -25.66 -12.39 -10.30
N GLY A 41 -25.23 -11.98 -11.48
CA GLY A 41 -26.09 -11.97 -12.69
C GLY A 41 -26.30 -13.39 -13.24
N LYS A 42 -26.99 -13.50 -14.39
CA LYS A 42 -27.27 -14.80 -15.05
C LYS A 42 -26.04 -15.45 -15.73
N GLN A 43 -24.89 -14.78 -15.72
CA GLN A 43 -23.71 -15.25 -16.44
C GLN A 43 -23.00 -16.38 -15.68
N PRO A 44 -22.34 -17.31 -16.38
CA PRO A 44 -21.65 -18.44 -15.75
C PRO A 44 -20.53 -18.01 -14.79
N ASP A 45 -19.89 -16.86 -15.03
CA ASP A 45 -18.85 -16.33 -14.14
C ASP A 45 -19.41 -15.79 -12.81
N GLY A 46 -20.70 -15.40 -12.78
CA GLY A 46 -21.36 -14.74 -11.65
C GLY A 46 -20.75 -13.38 -11.26
N LEU A 47 -19.79 -12.83 -12.01
CA LEU A 47 -19.05 -11.61 -11.64
C LEU A 47 -19.59 -10.34 -12.28
N ARG A 48 -20.51 -10.43 -13.24
CA ARG A 48 -21.04 -9.26 -14.00
C ARG A 48 -22.09 -8.41 -13.27
N GLY A 49 -22.26 -8.59 -11.96
CA GLY A 49 -23.03 -7.64 -11.16
C GLY A 49 -22.36 -6.26 -11.21
N GLN A 50 -23.14 -5.18 -11.10
CA GLN A 50 -22.57 -3.84 -10.88
C GLN A 50 -21.65 -3.91 -9.65
N VAL A 51 -20.50 -3.24 -9.73
CA VAL A 51 -19.71 -2.96 -8.53
C VAL A 51 -20.62 -2.16 -7.60
N GLY A 52 -20.70 -2.57 -6.34
CA GLY A 52 -21.51 -1.90 -5.34
C GLY A 52 -21.12 -0.43 -5.17
N SER A 53 -21.97 0.34 -4.49
CA SER A 53 -21.58 1.67 -4.02
C SER A 53 -20.57 1.57 -2.89
N THR A 54 -20.47 0.39 -2.25
CA THR A 54 -19.50 0.12 -1.19
C THR A 54 -18.42 -0.84 -1.72
N PRO A 55 -17.18 -0.39 -1.98
CA PRO A 55 -16.11 -1.30 -2.32
C PRO A 55 -15.81 -2.23 -1.14
N PHE A 56 -15.23 -3.40 -1.42
CA PHE A 56 -14.69 -4.25 -0.37
C PHE A 56 -13.70 -3.45 0.49
N GLN A 57 -13.95 -3.38 1.79
CA GLN A 57 -13.13 -2.62 2.73
C GLN A 57 -12.93 -3.47 3.98
N LEU A 58 -11.66 -3.65 4.36
CA LEU A 58 -11.27 -4.19 5.65
C LEU A 58 -10.95 -3.01 6.56
N LEU A 59 -11.62 -2.94 7.69
CA LEU A 59 -11.57 -1.77 8.58
C LEU A 59 -11.40 -2.14 10.04
N GLY A 60 -11.37 -3.45 10.35
CA GLY A 60 -11.18 -3.94 11.71
C GLY A 60 -12.47 -4.04 12.51
N GLY A 61 -12.37 -4.79 13.61
CA GLY A 61 -13.39 -4.85 14.65
C GLY A 61 -14.71 -5.41 14.14
N SER A 62 -15.82 -4.72 14.44
CA SER A 62 -17.17 -5.18 14.12
C SER A 62 -17.45 -5.29 12.61
N ARG A 63 -16.71 -4.55 11.77
CA ARG A 63 -16.91 -4.60 10.32
C ARG A 63 -16.43 -5.93 9.72
N ASP A 64 -15.32 -6.48 10.20
CA ASP A 64 -14.83 -7.77 9.71
C ASP A 64 -15.82 -8.90 10.05
N ALA A 65 -16.38 -8.88 11.26
CA ALA A 65 -17.42 -9.83 11.67
C ALA A 65 -18.68 -9.72 10.79
N GLN A 66 -19.09 -8.50 10.44
CA GLN A 66 -20.21 -8.26 9.51
C GLN A 66 -19.89 -8.78 8.10
N THR A 67 -18.67 -8.58 7.60
CA THR A 67 -18.22 -9.12 6.31
C THR A 67 -18.22 -10.65 6.33
N ILE A 68 -17.72 -11.29 7.39
CA ILE A 68 -17.72 -12.75 7.53
C ILE A 68 -19.14 -13.32 7.52
N ALA A 69 -20.06 -12.67 8.26
CA ALA A 69 -21.47 -13.05 8.30
C ALA A 69 -22.13 -12.88 6.92
N ALA A 70 -21.94 -11.73 6.27
CA ALA A 70 -22.48 -11.44 4.94
C ALA A 70 -22.00 -12.44 3.89
N CYS A 71 -20.69 -12.76 3.89
CA CYS A 71 -20.14 -13.78 3.00
C CYS A 71 -20.73 -15.18 3.26
N THR A 72 -20.98 -15.51 4.53
CA THR A 72 -21.57 -16.81 4.90
C THR A 72 -23.00 -16.93 4.38
N VAL A 73 -23.81 -15.88 4.51
CA VAL A 73 -25.16 -15.82 3.94
C VAL A 73 -25.11 -15.87 2.41
N ALA A 74 -24.26 -15.07 1.78
CA ALA A 74 -24.09 -15.02 0.32
C ALA A 74 -23.67 -16.38 -0.28
N LEU A 75 -22.81 -17.13 0.41
CA LEU A 75 -22.36 -18.47 -0.02
C LEU A 75 -23.45 -19.54 0.07
N GLY A 76 -24.40 -19.37 0.99
CA GLY A 76 -25.58 -20.21 1.17
C GLY A 76 -26.81 -19.77 0.36
N SER A 77 -26.76 -18.59 -0.28
CA SER A 77 -27.88 -18.04 -1.03
C SER A 77 -28.19 -18.87 -2.28
N PRO A 78 -29.47 -19.20 -2.55
CA PRO A 78 -29.87 -19.90 -3.78
C PRO A 78 -29.64 -19.07 -5.05
N ARG A 79 -29.38 -17.76 -4.91
CA ARG A 79 -29.02 -16.89 -6.04
C ARG A 79 -27.61 -17.16 -6.57
N LEU A 80 -26.73 -17.73 -5.74
CA LEU A 80 -25.39 -18.16 -6.17
C LEU A 80 -25.50 -19.54 -6.83
N LEU A 81 -25.65 -19.54 -8.16
CA LEU A 81 -25.86 -20.78 -8.91
C LEU A 81 -24.66 -21.73 -8.76
N PRO A 82 -24.86 -23.06 -8.75
CA PRO A 82 -23.75 -24.03 -8.66
C PRO A 82 -22.71 -23.88 -9.76
N THR A 83 -23.11 -23.39 -10.95
CA THR A 83 -22.22 -23.14 -12.09
C THR A 83 -21.35 -21.90 -11.93
N GLN A 84 -21.63 -21.02 -10.95
CA GLN A 84 -20.89 -19.78 -10.69
C GLN A 84 -19.68 -20.01 -9.80
N THR A 85 -18.82 -20.92 -10.23
CA THR A 85 -17.60 -21.35 -9.54
C THR A 85 -16.66 -20.19 -9.22
N LEU A 86 -16.45 -19.29 -10.19
CA LEU A 86 -15.59 -18.11 -10.00
C LEU A 86 -16.15 -17.15 -8.94
N ARG A 87 -17.46 -16.88 -8.97
CA ARG A 87 -18.13 -16.05 -7.95
C ARG A 87 -18.01 -16.67 -6.57
N ARG A 88 -18.22 -17.99 -6.46
CA ARG A 88 -18.08 -18.73 -5.19
C ARG A 88 -16.67 -18.63 -4.63
N ALA A 89 -15.64 -18.86 -5.48
CA ALA A 89 -14.24 -18.71 -5.10
C ALA A 89 -13.92 -17.27 -4.64
N HIS A 90 -14.49 -16.26 -5.32
CA HIS A 90 -14.31 -14.86 -4.96
C HIS A 90 -14.90 -14.52 -3.58
N LEU A 91 -16.11 -14.99 -3.26
CA LEU A 91 -16.76 -14.80 -1.96
C LEU A 91 -16.00 -15.51 -0.82
N LEU A 92 -15.54 -16.74 -1.06
CA LEU A 92 -14.72 -17.48 -0.10
C LEU A 92 -13.41 -16.76 0.19
N ARG A 93 -12.76 -16.22 -0.85
CA ARG A 93 -11.56 -15.40 -0.69
C ARG A 93 -11.81 -14.13 0.12
N ALA A 94 -12.91 -13.42 -0.13
CA ALA A 94 -13.27 -12.22 0.63
C ALA A 94 -13.50 -12.55 2.11
N ARG A 95 -14.17 -13.69 2.40
CA ARG A 95 -14.33 -14.18 3.77
C ARG A 95 -13.00 -14.56 4.41
N ALA A 96 -12.10 -15.22 3.67
CA ALA A 96 -10.77 -15.54 4.14
C ALA A 96 -9.95 -14.29 4.51
N ALA A 97 -10.00 -13.24 3.68
CA ALA A 97 -9.33 -11.98 3.97
C ALA A 97 -9.87 -11.30 5.23
N ALA A 98 -11.19 -11.31 5.44
CA ALA A 98 -11.80 -10.78 6.67
C ALA A 98 -11.45 -11.61 7.92
N ARG A 99 -11.40 -12.94 7.80
CA ARG A 99 -10.90 -13.83 8.87
C ARG A 99 -9.44 -13.58 9.19
N LEU A 100 -8.60 -13.43 8.16
CA LEU A 100 -7.19 -13.10 8.33
C LEU A 100 -7.00 -11.74 9.00
N HIS A 101 -7.83 -10.75 8.68
CA HIS A 101 -7.81 -9.42 9.33
C HIS A 101 -8.21 -9.50 10.81
N SER A 102 -9.21 -10.33 11.14
CA SER A 102 -9.71 -10.57 12.50
C SER A 102 -8.96 -11.64 13.31
N ASP A 103 -7.79 -12.09 12.84
CA ASP A 103 -6.91 -13.08 13.49
C ASP A 103 -7.45 -14.52 13.57
N ASP A 104 -8.51 -14.86 12.81
CA ASP A 104 -8.96 -16.23 12.59
C ASP A 104 -8.13 -16.89 11.46
N LEU A 105 -6.87 -17.20 11.77
CA LEU A 105 -5.93 -17.75 10.78
C LEU A 105 -6.36 -19.12 10.24
N ALA A 106 -6.89 -19.98 11.11
CA ALA A 106 -7.32 -21.33 10.73
C ALA A 106 -8.56 -21.28 9.83
N GLY A 107 -9.57 -20.47 10.18
CA GLY A 107 -10.74 -20.27 9.35
C GLY A 107 -10.40 -19.57 8.03
N ALA A 108 -9.41 -18.67 8.01
CA ALA A 108 -8.94 -18.06 6.76
C ALA A 108 -8.35 -19.12 5.82
N VAL A 109 -7.45 -19.98 6.30
CA VAL A 109 -6.84 -21.05 5.48
C VAL A 109 -7.91 -22.03 4.97
N ALA A 110 -8.86 -22.44 5.81
CA ALA A 110 -9.95 -23.32 5.38
C ALA A 110 -10.80 -22.70 4.25
N ASP A 111 -11.07 -21.40 4.30
CA ASP A 111 -11.79 -20.70 3.22
C ASP A 111 -10.96 -20.59 1.94
N LEU A 112 -9.63 -20.45 2.04
CA LEU A 112 -8.73 -20.43 0.87
C LEU A 112 -8.72 -21.80 0.16
N ASP A 113 -8.71 -22.88 0.93
CA ASP A 113 -8.77 -24.25 0.38
C ASP A 113 -10.11 -24.53 -0.31
N LEU A 114 -11.21 -24.08 0.30
CA LEU A 114 -12.53 -24.11 -0.33
C LEU A 114 -12.59 -23.24 -1.59
N ALA A 115 -11.95 -22.08 -1.60
CA ALA A 115 -11.93 -21.19 -2.76
C ALA A 115 -11.20 -21.83 -3.95
N GLU A 116 -10.07 -22.47 -3.69
CA GLU A 116 -9.31 -23.21 -4.70
C GLU A 116 -10.10 -24.40 -5.25
N ALA A 117 -10.73 -25.20 -4.38
CA ALA A 117 -11.60 -26.28 -4.80
C ALA A 117 -12.81 -25.78 -5.62
N ALA A 118 -13.42 -24.66 -5.21
CA ALA A 118 -14.56 -24.07 -5.89
C ALA A 118 -14.24 -23.57 -7.30
N ALA A 119 -12.99 -23.21 -7.60
CA ALA A 119 -12.59 -22.75 -8.93
C ALA A 119 -12.70 -23.86 -9.99
N GLY A 120 -12.50 -25.13 -9.61
CA GLY A 120 -12.60 -26.27 -10.50
C GLY A 120 -11.72 -26.11 -11.75
N PRO A 121 -12.24 -26.34 -12.97
CA PRO A 121 -11.47 -26.19 -14.21
C PRO A 121 -10.88 -24.79 -14.43
N LEU A 122 -11.48 -23.74 -13.85
CA LEU A 122 -10.96 -22.37 -13.99
C LEU A 122 -9.58 -22.20 -13.34
N ALA A 123 -9.19 -23.06 -12.40
CA ALA A 123 -7.86 -23.04 -11.80
C ALA A 123 -6.72 -23.26 -12.82
N GLN A 124 -7.04 -23.82 -13.99
CA GLN A 124 -6.09 -24.03 -15.09
C GLN A 124 -6.07 -22.88 -16.09
N ASP A 125 -6.99 -21.91 -16.00
CA ASP A 125 -6.99 -20.73 -16.85
C ASP A 125 -5.85 -19.78 -16.48
N ARG A 126 -5.09 -19.32 -17.48
CA ARG A 126 -3.92 -18.45 -17.25
C ARG A 126 -4.27 -17.13 -16.55
N PHE A 127 -5.44 -16.55 -16.84
CA PHE A 127 -5.86 -15.30 -16.21
C PHE A 127 -6.33 -15.54 -14.78
N TYR A 128 -6.98 -16.67 -14.52
CA TYR A 128 -7.28 -17.09 -13.14
C TYR A 128 -5.99 -17.26 -12.32
N GLN A 129 -5.02 -18.03 -12.83
CA GLN A 129 -3.74 -18.29 -12.14
C GLN A 129 -3.02 -16.99 -11.79
N ARG A 130 -3.00 -16.01 -12.71
CA ARG A 130 -2.38 -14.69 -12.50
C ARG A 130 -3.20 -13.75 -11.60
N SER A 131 -4.50 -13.94 -11.47
CA SER A 131 -5.34 -13.08 -10.63
C SER A 131 -5.70 -13.75 -9.30
N MET A 132 -6.77 -14.54 -9.31
CA MET A 132 -7.26 -15.26 -8.15
C MET A 132 -6.22 -16.23 -7.58
N GLY A 133 -5.49 -16.97 -8.43
CA GLY A 133 -4.45 -17.90 -7.99
C GLY A 133 -3.37 -17.21 -7.16
N VAL A 134 -2.75 -16.15 -7.71
CA VAL A 134 -1.77 -15.32 -6.98
C VAL A 134 -2.35 -14.77 -5.69
N SER A 135 -3.58 -14.27 -5.73
CA SER A 135 -4.25 -13.73 -4.54
C SER A 135 -4.42 -14.77 -3.42
N LEU A 136 -4.87 -15.99 -3.75
CA LEU A 136 -4.97 -17.08 -2.79
C LEU A 136 -3.59 -17.46 -2.21
N THR A 137 -2.56 -17.54 -3.07
CA THR A 137 -1.18 -17.82 -2.64
C THR A 137 -0.65 -16.74 -1.68
N LEU A 138 -0.86 -15.46 -1.98
CA LEU A 138 -0.45 -14.35 -1.10
C LEU A 138 -1.19 -14.37 0.24
N LEU A 139 -2.50 -14.66 0.26
CA LEU A 139 -3.26 -14.77 1.51
C LEU A 139 -2.79 -15.95 2.37
N ARG A 140 -2.43 -17.09 1.76
CA ARG A 140 -1.80 -18.21 2.48
C ARG A 140 -0.44 -17.81 3.05
N ALA A 141 0.37 -17.11 2.27
CA ALA A 141 1.67 -16.61 2.70
C ALA A 141 1.54 -15.64 3.89
N LEU A 142 0.55 -14.72 3.85
CA LEU A 142 0.24 -13.82 4.95
C LEU A 142 -0.24 -14.57 6.20
N ALA A 143 -1.10 -15.59 6.05
CA ALA A 143 -1.54 -16.41 7.19
C ALA A 143 -0.37 -17.15 7.85
N ALA A 144 0.54 -17.73 7.06
CA ALA A 144 1.76 -18.38 7.56
C ALA A 144 2.69 -17.37 8.26
N ALA A 145 2.94 -16.21 7.65
CA ALA A 145 3.76 -15.15 8.24
C ALA A 145 3.19 -14.63 9.56
N ARG A 146 1.86 -14.47 9.63
CA ARG A 146 1.15 -14.07 10.86
C ARG A 146 1.26 -15.10 11.98
N LYS A 147 1.36 -16.38 11.64
CA LYS A 147 1.65 -17.47 12.60
C LYS A 147 3.11 -17.50 13.04
N GLY A 148 3.99 -16.71 12.41
CA GLY A 148 5.44 -16.75 12.61
C GLY A 148 6.15 -17.85 11.82
N ASP A 149 5.45 -18.54 10.91
CA ASP A 149 6.01 -19.59 10.06
C ASP A 149 6.59 -18.99 8.77
N VAL A 150 7.73 -18.30 8.92
CA VAL A 150 8.43 -17.65 7.80
C VAL A 150 8.90 -18.68 6.77
N ALA A 151 9.24 -19.90 7.21
CA ALA A 151 9.69 -20.98 6.34
C ALA A 151 8.59 -21.44 5.38
N ALA A 152 7.33 -21.47 5.82
CA ALA A 152 6.18 -21.72 4.94
C ALA A 152 5.76 -20.48 4.14
N ALA A 153 5.88 -19.28 4.71
CA ALA A 153 5.42 -18.05 4.06
C ALA A 153 6.30 -17.61 2.87
N ALA A 154 7.63 -17.66 3.04
CA ALA A 154 8.59 -17.20 2.04
C ALA A 154 8.47 -17.89 0.67
N PRO A 155 8.38 -19.23 0.55
CA PRO A 155 8.23 -19.87 -0.77
C PRO A 155 6.91 -19.49 -1.46
N LEU A 156 5.81 -19.33 -0.72
CA LEU A 156 4.53 -18.88 -1.28
C LEU A 156 4.63 -17.43 -1.79
N ALA A 157 5.27 -16.54 -1.04
CA ALA A 157 5.52 -15.17 -1.47
C ALA A 157 6.35 -15.12 -2.76
N ARG A 158 7.42 -15.94 -2.86
CA ARG A 158 8.23 -16.05 -4.09
C ARG A 158 7.46 -16.67 -5.26
N GLN A 159 6.59 -17.64 -4.99
CA GLN A 159 5.71 -18.21 -6.01
C GLN A 159 4.79 -17.14 -6.59
N ALA A 160 4.21 -16.28 -5.74
CA ALA A 160 3.40 -15.15 -6.17
C ALA A 160 4.21 -14.13 -7.01
N ILE A 161 5.43 -13.79 -6.57
CA ILE A 161 6.36 -12.94 -7.33
C ILE A 161 6.64 -13.54 -8.71
N ALA A 162 6.98 -14.83 -8.79
CA ALA A 162 7.29 -15.50 -10.04
C ALA A 162 6.08 -15.52 -11.00
N ALA A 163 4.87 -15.66 -10.46
CA ALA A 163 3.66 -15.60 -11.26
C ALA A 163 3.38 -14.19 -11.81
N ARG A 164 3.72 -13.11 -11.08
CA ARG A 164 3.55 -11.72 -11.52
C ARG A 164 4.71 -10.81 -11.08
N PRO A 165 5.85 -10.88 -11.77
CA PRO A 165 7.05 -10.11 -11.37
C PRO A 165 6.86 -8.60 -11.53
N TYR A 166 5.91 -8.17 -12.36
CA TYR A 166 5.70 -6.75 -12.72
C TYR A 166 4.46 -6.11 -12.10
N ALA A 167 3.69 -6.85 -11.27
CA ALA A 167 2.54 -6.31 -10.56
C ALA A 167 2.99 -5.70 -9.22
N LEU A 168 2.74 -4.40 -9.01
CA LEU A 168 3.27 -3.68 -7.86
C LEU A 168 2.70 -4.22 -6.55
N GLU A 169 1.40 -4.46 -6.47
CA GLU A 169 0.75 -4.96 -5.26
C GLU A 169 1.30 -6.33 -4.85
N VAL A 170 1.59 -7.19 -5.84
CA VAL A 170 2.20 -8.52 -5.60
C VAL A 170 3.58 -8.36 -4.97
N GLN A 171 4.41 -7.48 -5.54
CA GLN A 171 5.73 -7.19 -4.98
C GLN A 171 5.63 -6.57 -3.57
N GLN A 172 4.69 -5.65 -3.34
CA GLN A 172 4.50 -5.01 -2.03
C GLN A 172 4.11 -6.02 -0.94
N VAL A 173 3.12 -6.88 -1.22
CA VAL A 173 2.70 -7.92 -0.27
C VAL A 173 3.83 -8.93 -0.02
N ALA A 174 4.45 -9.42 -1.10
CA ALA A 174 5.51 -10.42 -0.99
C ALA A 174 6.75 -9.88 -0.28
N SER A 175 7.19 -8.66 -0.56
CA SER A 175 8.32 -8.02 0.14
C SER A 175 8.01 -7.77 1.62
N THR A 176 6.75 -7.48 1.97
CA THR A 176 6.31 -7.37 3.37
C THR A 176 6.37 -8.72 4.09
N ILE A 177 6.19 -9.85 3.40
CA ILE A 177 6.38 -11.19 3.98
C ILE A 177 7.86 -11.54 4.05
N LEU A 178 8.62 -11.29 2.99
CA LEU A 178 10.04 -11.64 2.89
C LEU A 178 10.94 -10.79 3.81
N GLN A 179 10.47 -9.66 4.31
CA GLN A 179 11.20 -8.88 5.33
C GLN A 179 11.45 -9.67 6.62
N PHE A 180 10.59 -10.67 6.91
CA PHE A 180 10.72 -11.55 8.07
C PHE A 180 11.75 -12.66 7.85
N GLU A 181 12.21 -12.88 6.62
CA GLU A 181 13.27 -13.82 6.30
C GLU A 181 14.65 -13.21 6.57
N PRO A 182 15.56 -13.90 7.27
CA PRO A 182 16.94 -13.45 7.41
C PRO A 182 17.59 -13.24 6.02
N GLY A 183 18.06 -12.02 5.76
CA GLY A 183 18.68 -11.68 4.46
C GLY A 183 17.70 -11.48 3.30
N GLY A 184 16.38 -11.60 3.51
CA GLY A 184 15.38 -11.33 2.48
C GLY A 184 15.55 -9.92 1.91
N THR A 185 15.64 -9.78 0.59
CA THR A 185 15.81 -8.48 -0.08
C THR A 185 14.46 -7.97 -0.60
N PRO A 186 14.33 -6.65 -0.86
CA PRO A 186 13.13 -6.06 -1.45
C PRO A 186 12.73 -6.61 -2.84
N GLY A 187 13.58 -7.43 -3.46
CA GLY A 187 13.38 -7.94 -4.81
C GLY A 187 13.25 -6.84 -5.86
N ASP A 188 12.37 -7.06 -6.84
CA ASP A 188 12.09 -6.12 -7.93
C ASP A 188 11.22 -4.93 -7.51
N LEU A 189 10.71 -4.88 -6.27
CA LEU A 189 9.85 -3.80 -5.80
C LEU A 189 10.49 -2.41 -6.00
N LEU A 190 11.78 -2.28 -5.70
CA LEU A 190 12.52 -1.01 -5.84
C LEU A 190 12.69 -0.56 -7.31
N ARG A 191 12.54 -1.48 -8.27
CA ARG A 191 12.55 -1.18 -9.70
C ARG A 191 11.18 -0.71 -10.20
N LEU A 192 10.11 -1.21 -9.58
CA LEU A 192 8.72 -0.91 -9.97
C LEU A 192 8.16 0.35 -9.33
N ASP A 193 8.65 0.71 -8.15
CA ASP A 193 8.18 1.83 -7.35
C ASP A 193 9.36 2.58 -6.72
N PRO A 194 9.68 3.79 -7.22
CA PRO A 194 10.80 4.59 -6.71
C PRO A 194 10.62 5.03 -5.25
N ASP A 195 9.38 5.05 -4.74
CA ASP A 195 9.09 5.46 -3.36
C ASP A 195 9.07 4.26 -2.37
N ALA A 196 9.10 3.03 -2.89
CA ALA A 196 9.02 1.82 -2.06
C ALA A 196 10.18 1.71 -1.06
N ALA A 197 11.39 2.13 -1.43
CA ALA A 197 12.55 2.11 -0.53
C ALA A 197 12.28 2.92 0.74
N THR A 198 11.64 4.09 0.60
CA THR A 198 11.30 4.97 1.72
C THR A 198 10.29 4.30 2.65
N GLY A 199 9.21 3.75 2.09
CA GLY A 199 8.18 3.06 2.86
C GLY A 199 8.72 1.83 3.59
N MET A 200 9.60 1.06 2.94
CA MET A 200 10.28 -0.09 3.57
C MET A 200 11.20 0.36 4.69
N LEU A 201 12.01 1.40 4.48
CA LEU A 201 12.92 1.92 5.48
C LEU A 201 12.20 2.32 6.77
N ILE A 202 11.08 3.04 6.63
CA ILE A 202 10.26 3.46 7.79
C ILE A 202 9.71 2.24 8.53
N ARG A 203 9.15 1.25 7.81
CA ARG A 203 8.66 0.01 8.44
C ARG A 203 9.75 -0.76 9.18
N GLU A 204 10.94 -0.87 8.61
CA GLU A 204 12.08 -1.53 9.25
C GLU A 204 12.53 -0.76 10.50
N ALA A 205 12.48 0.58 10.48
CA ALA A 205 12.81 1.39 11.63
C ALA A 205 11.77 1.26 12.76
N ASP A 206 10.48 1.23 12.42
CA ASP A 206 9.38 1.01 13.37
C ASP A 206 9.39 -0.41 13.95
N ALA A 207 9.90 -1.38 13.18
CA ALA A 207 10.10 -2.76 13.63
C ALA A 207 11.40 -2.98 14.44
N GLY A 208 12.26 -1.96 14.55
CA GLY A 208 13.55 -2.05 15.26
C GLY A 208 14.69 -2.71 14.47
N ASN A 209 14.51 -2.96 13.17
CA ASN A 209 15.49 -3.64 12.30
C ASN A 209 16.53 -2.65 11.73
N PHE A 210 17.31 -2.01 12.61
CA PHE A 210 18.22 -0.93 12.22
C PHE A 210 19.31 -1.33 11.21
N ALA A 211 19.75 -2.59 11.20
CA ALA A 211 20.67 -3.07 10.18
C ALA A 211 20.05 -3.02 8.76
N ARG A 212 18.77 -3.35 8.62
CA ARG A 212 18.03 -3.25 7.35
C ARG A 212 17.78 -1.79 6.96
N VAL A 213 17.53 -0.90 7.93
CA VAL A 213 17.44 0.55 7.68
C VAL A 213 18.72 1.08 7.03
N VAL A 214 19.90 0.70 7.55
CA VAL A 214 21.20 1.09 6.97
C VAL A 214 21.38 0.50 5.58
N ALA A 215 20.99 -0.77 5.37
CA ALA A 215 21.10 -1.42 4.06
C ALA A 215 20.19 -0.78 2.99
N LEU A 216 19.00 -0.28 3.40
CA LEU A 216 18.05 0.39 2.51
C LEU A 216 18.41 1.86 2.23
N ALA A 217 19.13 2.53 3.15
CA ALA A 217 19.41 3.95 3.07
C ALA A 217 19.99 4.42 1.72
N PRO A 218 20.92 3.70 1.05
CA PRO A 218 21.45 4.11 -0.26
C PRO A 218 20.40 4.11 -1.39
N SER A 219 19.31 3.35 -1.25
CA SER A 219 18.23 3.28 -2.24
C SER A 219 17.14 4.32 -2.02
N VAL A 220 17.19 5.08 -0.92
CA VAL A 220 16.18 6.08 -0.57
C VAL A 220 16.58 7.45 -1.10
N ALA A 221 15.76 8.00 -2.00
CA ALA A 221 15.88 9.38 -2.46
C ALA A 221 15.21 10.33 -1.46
N VAL A 222 15.98 10.91 -0.54
CA VAL A 222 15.45 11.90 0.40
C VAL A 222 15.28 13.25 -0.31
N SER A 223 14.05 13.57 -0.70
CA SER A 223 13.72 14.85 -1.33
C SER A 223 13.45 15.92 -0.26
N TRP A 224 14.33 16.91 -0.14
CA TRP A 224 14.11 18.09 0.71
C TRP A 224 13.49 19.23 -0.11
N PRO A 225 12.65 20.10 0.49
CA PRO A 225 12.31 21.37 -0.13
C PRO A 225 13.58 22.16 -0.46
N THR A 226 13.64 22.73 -1.67
CA THR A 226 14.76 23.57 -2.12
C THR A 226 14.56 25.04 -1.78
N GLU A 227 13.33 25.45 -1.54
CA GLU A 227 12.95 26.80 -1.16
C GLU A 227 12.37 26.83 0.26
N PRO A 228 12.52 27.95 0.99
CA PRO A 228 11.84 28.14 2.26
C PRO A 228 10.33 28.00 2.11
N LEU A 229 9.72 27.26 3.02
CA LEU A 229 8.28 27.05 3.03
C LEU A 229 7.53 28.35 3.31
N PRO A 230 6.37 28.58 2.66
CA PRO A 230 5.46 29.65 3.05
C PRO A 230 5.06 29.54 4.55
N PRO A 231 4.80 30.65 5.27
CA PRO A 231 4.52 30.64 6.71
C PRO A 231 3.40 29.70 7.17
N LEU A 232 2.39 29.46 6.32
CA LEU A 232 1.25 28.60 6.61
C LEU A 232 1.31 27.23 5.91
N ALA A 233 2.39 26.92 5.20
CA ALA A 233 2.52 25.67 4.44
C ALA A 233 2.29 24.43 5.33
N LEU A 234 2.90 24.42 6.52
CA LEU A 234 2.75 23.34 7.51
C LEU A 234 1.33 23.26 8.09
N ALA A 235 0.66 24.41 8.30
CA ALA A 235 -0.73 24.43 8.78
C ALA A 235 -1.69 23.87 7.74
N LEU A 236 -1.43 24.16 6.46
CA LEU A 236 -2.27 23.81 5.33
C LEU A 236 -1.91 22.44 4.72
N ARG A 237 -0.92 21.73 5.27
CA ARG A 237 -0.42 20.46 4.72
C ARG A 237 -0.10 20.59 3.22
N SER A 238 0.66 21.64 2.86
CA SER A 238 1.11 21.78 1.48
C SER A 238 2.02 20.62 1.08
N PRO A 239 2.12 20.28 -0.22
CA PRO A 239 2.99 19.19 -0.68
C PRO A 239 4.45 19.32 -0.22
N ASP A 240 5.01 20.54 -0.19
CA ASP A 240 6.38 20.77 0.28
C ASP A 240 6.52 20.61 1.80
N SER A 241 5.45 20.89 2.56
CA SER A 241 5.45 20.64 4.00
C SER A 241 5.42 19.14 4.32
N ASP A 242 4.65 18.35 3.56
CA ASP A 242 4.66 16.89 3.66
C ASP A 242 6.02 16.33 3.25
N ARG A 243 6.64 16.88 2.19
CA ARG A 243 8.00 16.55 1.76
C ARG A 243 9.03 16.82 2.86
N LEU A 244 8.96 17.98 3.54
CA LEU A 244 9.83 18.31 4.67
C LEU A 244 9.70 17.28 5.81
N LEU A 245 8.46 16.98 6.21
CA LEU A 245 8.19 16.05 7.30
C LEU A 245 8.68 14.63 6.96
N ALA A 246 8.43 14.16 5.74
CA ALA A 246 8.90 12.86 5.27
C ALA A 246 10.43 12.80 5.24
N ALA A 247 11.10 13.81 4.68
CA ALA A 247 12.56 13.87 4.59
C ALA A 247 13.21 13.85 5.98
N MET A 248 12.68 14.65 6.90
CA MET A 248 13.15 14.70 8.28
C MET A 248 13.00 13.35 9.00
N MET A 249 11.83 12.72 8.89
CA MET A 249 11.57 11.41 9.51
C MET A 249 12.53 10.34 9.00
N VAL A 250 12.67 10.23 7.67
CA VAL A 250 13.56 9.27 7.02
C VAL A 250 15.01 9.50 7.45
N SER A 251 15.49 10.74 7.42
CA SER A 251 16.86 11.07 7.84
C SER A 251 17.12 10.77 9.32
N TYR A 252 16.13 10.98 10.21
CA TYR A 252 16.27 10.58 11.61
C TYR A 252 16.31 9.07 11.80
N HIS A 253 15.51 8.31 11.06
CA HIS A 253 15.59 6.85 11.09
C HIS A 253 16.97 6.36 10.62
N ILE A 254 17.50 6.93 9.54
CA ILE A 254 18.84 6.59 9.04
C ILE A 254 19.92 6.97 10.06
N ALA A 255 19.87 8.18 10.63
CA ALA A 255 20.84 8.64 11.63
C ALA A 255 20.83 7.75 12.88
N TYR A 256 19.65 7.42 13.39
CA TYR A 256 19.50 6.50 14.52
C TYR A 256 20.08 5.13 14.18
N ALA A 257 19.72 4.58 13.02
CA ALA A 257 20.16 3.26 12.61
C ALA A 257 21.68 3.17 12.45
N ARG A 258 22.33 4.20 11.87
CA ARG A 258 23.79 4.31 11.80
C ARG A 258 24.43 4.29 13.18
N ALA A 259 23.89 5.06 14.14
CA ALA A 259 24.39 5.03 15.51
C ALA A 259 24.18 3.65 16.16
N ALA A 260 23.05 3.00 15.90
CA ALA A 260 22.73 1.68 16.41
C ALA A 260 23.69 0.60 15.89
N THR A 261 24.11 0.71 14.62
CA THR A 261 25.06 -0.22 13.97
C THR A 261 26.53 0.20 14.09
N GLY A 262 26.85 1.22 14.90
CA GLY A 262 28.22 1.64 15.19
C GLY A 262 28.84 2.67 14.25
N ASP A 263 28.13 3.14 13.22
CA ASP A 263 28.57 4.25 12.36
C ASP A 263 28.27 5.62 13.03
N VAL A 264 29.03 5.92 14.08
CA VAL A 264 28.89 7.14 14.87
C VAL A 264 29.15 8.40 14.04
N ALA A 265 30.17 8.38 13.19
CA ALA A 265 30.53 9.52 12.34
C ALA A 265 29.41 9.83 11.33
N GLY A 266 28.90 8.80 10.65
CA GLY A 266 27.80 8.95 9.70
C GLY A 266 26.48 9.36 10.37
N ALA A 267 26.23 8.96 11.63
CA ALA A 267 25.07 9.42 12.40
C ALA A 267 25.18 10.91 12.76
N LYS A 268 26.35 11.37 13.23
CA LYS A 268 26.60 12.79 13.53
C LYS A 268 26.48 13.67 12.29
N ALA A 269 27.05 13.24 11.16
CA ALA A 269 26.97 13.95 9.89
C ALA A 269 25.51 14.10 9.43
N MET A 270 24.71 13.02 9.49
CA MET A 270 23.30 13.06 9.13
C MET A 270 22.49 14.00 10.05
N LEU A 271 22.75 13.99 11.36
CA LEU A 271 22.10 14.94 12.28
C LEU A 271 22.41 16.40 11.95
N ALA A 272 23.68 16.70 11.63
CA ALA A 272 24.08 18.04 11.23
C ALA A 272 23.39 18.46 9.91
N GLU A 273 23.34 17.56 8.93
CA GLU A 273 22.63 17.80 7.67
C GLU A 273 21.14 18.08 7.89
N VAL A 274 20.45 17.26 8.69
CA VAL A 274 19.02 17.46 9.00
C VAL A 274 18.78 18.82 9.64
N ARG A 275 19.60 19.22 10.61
CA ARG A 275 19.50 20.54 11.26
C ARG A 275 19.68 21.67 10.25
N GLN A 276 20.68 21.56 9.37
CA GLN A 276 20.95 22.55 8.33
C GLN A 276 19.80 22.64 7.32
N ARG A 277 19.32 21.50 6.79
CA ARG A 277 18.23 21.44 5.81
C ARG A 277 16.92 21.96 6.39
N MET A 278 16.61 21.61 7.63
CA MET A 278 15.42 22.10 8.32
C MET A 278 15.48 23.61 8.54
N ALA A 279 16.63 24.15 8.95
CA ALA A 279 16.82 25.59 9.10
C ALA A 279 16.64 26.36 7.78
N ALA A 280 17.11 25.78 6.66
CA ALA A 280 16.95 26.36 5.33
C ALA A 280 15.50 26.27 4.80
N ALA A 281 14.78 25.18 5.10
CA ALA A 281 13.42 24.95 4.64
C ALA A 281 12.37 25.70 5.47
N LEU A 282 12.65 26.02 6.74
CA LEU A 282 11.72 26.75 7.57
C LEU A 282 11.66 28.23 7.14
N PRO A 283 10.46 28.84 7.13
CA PRO A 283 10.36 30.27 6.87
C PRO A 283 11.21 31.03 7.88
N ALA A 284 11.90 32.08 7.42
CA ALA A 284 12.51 33.04 8.33
C ALA A 284 11.45 33.55 9.33
N ALA A 285 11.85 33.82 10.57
CA ALA A 285 10.97 34.53 11.50
C ALA A 285 10.46 35.80 10.79
N ALA A 286 9.14 35.99 10.74
CA ALA A 286 8.53 37.01 9.89
C ALA A 286 9.13 38.38 10.21
N ALA A 287 9.94 38.91 9.30
CA ALA A 287 10.58 40.21 9.47
C ALA A 287 9.67 41.36 9.03
N THR A 288 8.59 41.07 8.30
CA THR A 288 7.76 42.10 7.67
C THR A 288 6.38 42.18 8.32
N PRO A 289 5.98 43.37 8.81
CA PRO A 289 4.59 43.61 9.20
C PRO A 289 3.69 43.38 7.99
N VAL A 290 2.65 42.56 8.15
CA VAL A 290 1.58 42.43 7.16
C VAL A 290 0.99 43.82 6.97
N PRO A 291 0.89 44.35 5.73
CA PRO A 291 0.29 45.66 5.49
C PRO A 291 -1.07 45.73 6.20
N ALA A 292 -1.29 46.82 6.93
CA ALA A 292 -2.44 46.99 7.81
C ALA A 292 -3.73 46.68 7.05
N ALA A 293 -4.35 45.55 7.36
CA ALA A 293 -5.58 45.15 6.73
C ALA A 293 -6.69 46.05 7.27
N THR A 294 -7.47 46.67 6.39
CA THR A 294 -8.51 47.63 6.78
C THR A 294 -9.72 46.89 7.32
N GLY A 295 -9.99 47.06 8.63
CA GLY A 295 -11.13 46.47 9.33
C GLY A 295 -10.72 45.62 10.54
N LYS A 296 -11.52 45.64 11.61
CA LYS A 296 -11.22 44.97 12.90
C LYS A 296 -10.99 43.46 12.76
N ASP A 297 -11.70 42.80 11.85
CA ASP A 297 -11.53 41.36 11.61
C ASP A 297 -10.25 41.05 10.82
N ALA A 298 -9.88 41.95 9.91
CA ALA A 298 -8.68 41.82 9.11
C ALA A 298 -7.41 42.09 9.95
N GLU A 299 -7.47 43.00 10.90
CA GLU A 299 -6.42 43.26 11.89
C GLU A 299 -6.20 42.08 12.85
N LYS A 300 -7.29 41.45 13.33
CA LYS A 300 -7.18 40.21 14.13
C LYS A 300 -6.57 39.07 13.32
N ALA A 301 -6.99 38.90 12.07
CA ALA A 301 -6.44 37.88 11.19
C ALA A 301 -4.95 38.12 10.88
N SER A 302 -4.55 39.38 10.62
CA SER A 302 -3.16 39.72 10.33
C SER A 302 -2.22 39.51 11.52
N ALA A 303 -2.71 39.67 12.75
CA ALA A 303 -1.95 39.35 13.97
C ALA A 303 -1.91 37.84 14.29
N ALA A 304 -2.98 37.09 13.98
CA ALA A 304 -3.07 35.66 14.30
C ALA A 304 -2.16 34.78 13.43
N LEU A 305 -1.97 35.12 12.15
CA LEU A 305 -1.19 34.30 11.23
C LEU A 305 0.31 34.22 11.58
N PRO A 306 1.03 35.32 11.91
CA PRO A 306 2.41 35.25 12.37
C PRO A 306 2.58 34.46 13.68
N ALA A 307 1.62 34.60 14.61
CA ALA A 307 1.62 33.85 15.86
C ALA A 307 1.46 32.35 15.61
N LEU A 308 0.52 31.96 14.74
CA LEU A 308 0.33 30.57 14.33
C LEU A 308 1.57 30.00 13.63
N ALA A 309 2.16 30.73 12.69
CA ALA A 309 3.38 30.31 11.99
C ALA A 309 4.56 30.12 12.97
N THR A 310 4.68 30.99 13.97
CA THR A 310 5.71 30.88 15.02
C THR A 310 5.48 29.65 15.89
N ALA A 311 4.25 29.43 16.37
CA ALA A 311 3.90 28.25 17.17
C ALA A 311 4.14 26.94 16.42
N ILE A 312 3.86 26.90 15.10
CA ILE A 312 4.13 25.73 14.27
C ILE A 312 5.65 25.49 14.12
N ARG A 313 6.43 26.55 13.90
CA ARG A 313 7.90 26.48 13.82
C ARG A 313 8.49 25.94 15.13
N GLU A 314 8.04 26.45 16.27
CA GLU A 314 8.48 26.00 17.60
C GLU A 314 8.15 24.54 17.83
N ARG A 315 6.90 24.11 17.55
CA ARG A 315 6.51 22.70 17.68
C ARG A 315 7.32 21.77 16.76
N LEU A 316 7.64 22.20 15.54
CA LEU A 316 8.49 21.42 14.66
C LEU A 316 9.94 21.34 15.19
N GLY A 317 10.46 22.44 15.73
CA GLY A 317 11.77 22.48 16.38
C GLY A 317 11.84 21.56 17.61
N GLU A 318 10.83 21.58 18.48
CA GLU A 318 10.71 20.67 19.63
C GLU A 318 10.59 19.20 19.20
N PHE A 319 9.84 18.94 18.14
CA PHE A 319 9.74 17.62 17.54
C PHE A 319 11.12 17.14 17.05
N SER A 320 11.78 17.95 16.24
CA SER A 320 13.11 17.72 15.69
C SER A 320 14.16 17.46 16.79
N GLU A 321 14.17 18.29 17.84
CA GLU A 321 15.16 18.19 18.91
C GLU A 321 14.96 16.92 19.76
N ARG A 322 13.71 16.48 19.99
CA ARG A 322 13.45 15.19 20.66
C ARG A 322 14.07 14.01 19.90
N TYR A 323 13.95 13.99 18.57
CA TYR A 323 14.58 12.96 17.75
C TYR A 323 16.10 13.07 17.77
N ALA A 324 16.63 14.29 17.65
CA ALA A 324 18.07 14.53 17.69
C ALA A 324 18.69 14.08 19.03
N LYS A 325 18.06 14.41 20.17
CA LYS A 325 18.47 13.98 21.51
C LYS A 325 18.46 12.46 21.67
N ARG A 326 17.47 11.76 21.10
CA ARG A 326 17.46 10.28 21.08
C ARG A 326 18.67 9.72 20.32
N ILE A 327 19.01 10.31 19.17
CA ILE A 327 20.15 9.88 18.37
C ILE A 327 21.47 10.20 19.08
N GLU A 328 21.58 11.39 19.70
CA GLU A 328 22.73 11.78 20.53
C GLU A 328 22.95 10.83 21.71
N ALA A 329 21.87 10.41 22.38
CA ALA A 329 21.96 9.39 23.44
C ALA A 329 22.47 8.06 22.88
N ARG A 330 21.99 7.62 21.71
CA ARG A 330 22.46 6.38 21.09
C ARG A 330 23.92 6.45 20.63
N ILE A 331 24.35 7.61 20.13
CA ILE A 331 25.75 7.92 19.82
C ILE A 331 26.61 7.84 21.09
N ALA A 332 26.16 8.42 22.20
CA ALA A 332 26.89 8.36 23.46
C ALA A 332 27.09 6.91 23.95
N VAL A 333 26.09 6.04 23.80
CA VAL A 333 26.27 4.60 24.09
C VAL A 333 27.34 3.98 23.19
N ALA A 334 27.29 4.23 21.88
CA ALA A 334 28.27 3.70 20.93
C ALA A 334 29.71 4.20 21.20
N GLU A 335 29.85 5.41 21.75
CA GLU A 335 31.13 6.01 22.18
C GLU A 335 31.56 5.60 23.60
N LYS A 336 30.91 4.60 24.21
CA LYS A 336 31.20 4.13 25.58
C LYS A 336 30.97 5.20 26.66
N ARG A 337 30.01 6.11 26.43
CA ARG A 337 29.55 7.14 27.38
C ARG A 337 28.09 6.90 27.83
N PRO A 338 27.76 5.76 28.44
CA PRO A 338 26.37 5.41 28.78
C PRO A 338 25.75 6.31 29.86
N HIS A 339 26.57 6.96 30.70
CA HIS A 339 26.08 7.95 31.67
C HIS A 339 25.50 9.20 31.00
N ASP A 340 26.12 9.67 29.92
CA ASP A 340 25.64 10.82 29.15
C ASP A 340 24.33 10.48 28.44
N ALA A 341 24.24 9.27 27.88
CA ALA A 341 22.99 8.76 27.29
C ALA A 341 21.85 8.72 28.32
N LEU A 342 22.11 8.20 29.53
CA LEU A 342 21.13 8.18 30.61
C LEU A 342 20.70 9.59 31.04
N ALA A 343 21.63 10.54 31.11
CA ALA A 343 21.32 11.93 31.44
C ALA A 343 20.40 12.57 30.39
N ILE A 344 20.68 12.35 29.09
CA ILE A 344 19.82 12.82 27.99
C ILE A 344 18.42 12.22 28.09
N MET A 345 18.31 10.91 28.33
CA MET A 345 17.02 10.22 28.46
C MET A 345 16.19 10.69 29.65
N LYS A 346 16.82 11.09 30.75
CA LYS A 346 16.11 11.68 31.91
C LYS A 346 15.65 13.11 31.64
N ALA A 347 16.42 13.87 30.86
CA ALA A 347 16.13 15.26 30.56
C ALA A 347 15.11 15.43 29.42
N THR A 348 14.98 14.43 28.53
CA THR A 348 14.16 14.53 27.32
C THR A 348 13.14 13.39 27.26
N PRO A 349 11.82 13.68 27.19
CA PRO A 349 10.82 12.64 27.02
C PRO A 349 10.98 11.94 25.66
N MET A 350 11.24 10.63 25.71
CA MET A 350 11.45 9.81 24.52
C MET A 350 10.12 9.23 24.00
N PRO A 351 9.85 9.25 22.68
CA PRO A 351 8.66 8.60 22.12
C PRO A 351 8.68 7.09 22.41
N PRO A 352 7.55 6.46 22.78
CA PRO A 352 7.49 5.02 22.99
C PRO A 352 7.47 4.29 21.64
N ASN A 353 8.64 3.93 21.13
CA ASN A 353 8.78 3.18 19.87
C ASN A 353 10.01 2.27 19.90
N ALA A 354 10.20 1.48 18.84
CA ALA A 354 11.29 0.49 18.77
C ALA A 354 12.69 1.09 18.93
N ALA A 355 12.94 2.32 18.43
CA ALA A 355 14.21 3.01 18.63
C ALA A 355 14.45 3.32 20.11
N THR A 356 13.44 3.81 20.83
CA THR A 356 13.58 4.05 22.27
C THR A 356 13.76 2.74 23.06
N ALA A 357 13.09 1.66 22.66
CA ALA A 357 13.29 0.33 23.25
C ALA A 357 14.74 -0.14 23.11
N GLU A 358 15.29 -0.05 21.89
CA GLU A 358 16.66 -0.45 21.60
C GLU A 358 17.65 0.43 22.35
N LEU A 359 17.44 1.75 22.39
CA LEU A 359 18.29 2.68 23.17
C LEU A 359 18.35 2.27 24.64
N MET A 360 17.19 1.97 25.25
CA MET A 360 17.12 1.56 26.65
C MET A 360 17.86 0.25 26.91
N SER A 361 17.69 -0.73 26.01
CA SER A 361 18.43 -1.99 26.07
C SER A 361 19.94 -1.76 25.96
N ALA A 362 20.37 -0.93 25.01
CA ALA A 362 21.78 -0.61 24.78
C ALA A 362 22.41 0.14 25.97
N VAL A 363 21.68 1.10 26.58
CA VAL A 363 22.14 1.82 27.78
C VAL A 363 22.27 0.86 28.97
N LYS A 364 21.28 -0.02 29.20
CA LYS A 364 21.35 -1.02 30.28
C LYS A 364 22.54 -1.95 30.12
N ALA A 365 22.76 -2.45 28.90
CA ALA A 365 23.88 -3.34 28.61
C ALA A 365 25.25 -2.67 28.80
N ALA A 366 25.32 -1.35 28.60
CA ALA A 366 26.56 -0.58 28.76
C ALA A 366 26.81 -0.06 30.19
N LEU A 367 25.81 -0.09 31.09
CA LEU A 367 25.94 0.38 32.47
C LEU A 367 26.30 -0.75 33.44
N PRO A 368 27.01 -0.44 34.55
CA PRO A 368 27.12 -1.35 35.70
C PRO A 368 25.75 -1.78 36.23
N ALA A 369 25.65 -3.01 36.77
CA ALA A 369 24.38 -3.63 37.17
C ALA A 369 23.58 -2.81 38.21
N ASP A 370 24.27 -2.16 39.14
CA ASP A 370 23.67 -1.25 40.15
C ASP A 370 23.01 -0.03 39.52
N LYS A 371 23.51 0.44 38.37
CA LYS A 371 22.99 1.60 37.64
C LYS A 371 22.00 1.22 36.54
N ALA A 372 22.07 0.00 36.00
CA ALA A 372 21.15 -0.48 34.97
C ALA A 372 19.68 -0.46 35.44
N ALA A 373 19.43 -0.65 36.76
CA ALA A 373 18.11 -0.53 37.36
C ALA A 373 17.48 0.86 37.19
N ALA A 374 18.30 1.93 37.13
CA ALA A 374 17.83 3.30 37.01
C ALA A 374 17.30 3.66 35.60
N VAL A 375 17.49 2.78 34.60
CA VAL A 375 16.94 2.96 33.25
C VAL A 375 15.45 2.63 33.19
N GLY A 376 14.92 1.85 34.15
CA GLY A 376 13.53 1.38 34.16
C GLY A 376 13.24 0.30 33.11
N SER A 377 12.05 -0.31 33.12
CA SER A 377 11.59 -1.25 32.09
C SER A 377 10.77 -0.56 31.01
N PHE A 378 10.88 -1.03 29.76
CA PHE A 378 10.12 -0.50 28.64
C PHE A 378 9.42 -1.63 27.86
N GLU A 379 8.81 -2.54 28.62
CA GLU A 379 7.91 -3.60 28.13
C GLU A 379 6.94 -3.13 27.03
N PRO A 380 6.38 -1.90 27.04
CA PRO A 380 5.50 -1.44 25.98
C PRO A 380 6.12 -1.51 24.59
N ALA A 381 7.42 -1.23 24.43
CA ALA A 381 7.97 -1.06 23.08
C ALA A 381 8.34 -2.35 22.33
N ASP A 382 8.66 -3.44 23.03
CA ASP A 382 8.82 -4.74 22.37
C ASP A 382 7.45 -5.25 21.89
N ALA A 383 6.41 -5.04 22.71
CA ALA A 383 5.03 -5.29 22.32
C ALA A 383 4.62 -4.40 21.13
N ASP A 384 5.03 -3.13 21.11
CA ASP A 384 4.76 -2.19 20.02
C ASP A 384 5.50 -2.58 18.73
N ALA A 385 6.75 -3.02 18.79
CA ALA A 385 7.49 -3.47 17.61
C ALA A 385 6.88 -4.76 17.03
N ALA A 386 6.53 -5.72 17.89
CA ALA A 386 5.83 -6.92 17.48
C ALA A 386 4.43 -6.59 16.90
N LYS A 387 3.73 -5.63 17.50
CA LYS A 387 2.46 -5.10 17.01
C LYS A 387 2.62 -4.43 15.65
N ALA A 388 3.58 -3.53 15.47
CA ALA A 388 3.86 -2.85 14.21
C ALA A 388 4.15 -3.85 13.07
N ARG A 389 4.91 -4.93 13.38
CA ARG A 389 5.14 -6.03 12.42
C ARG A 389 3.84 -6.75 12.04
N ARG A 390 2.98 -7.06 13.00
CA ARG A 390 1.67 -7.68 12.73
C ARG A 390 0.76 -6.73 11.95
N ASP A 391 0.70 -5.46 12.36
CA ASP A 391 -0.10 -4.43 11.70
C ASP A 391 0.35 -4.22 10.25
N GLY A 392 1.66 -4.31 9.97
CA GLY A 392 2.20 -4.28 8.62
C GLY A 392 1.70 -5.43 7.73
N LEU A 393 1.64 -6.65 8.28
CA LEU A 393 1.06 -7.81 7.58
C LEU A 393 -0.45 -7.65 7.35
N VAL A 394 -1.17 -7.06 8.31
CA VAL A 394 -2.61 -6.79 8.19
C VAL A 394 -2.89 -5.70 7.15
N ALA A 395 -2.09 -4.64 7.13
CA ALA A 395 -2.24 -3.51 6.22
C ALA A 395 -2.11 -3.88 4.74
N VAL A 396 -1.40 -4.96 4.42
CA VAL A 396 -1.22 -5.44 3.04
C VAL A 396 -2.27 -6.48 2.60
N ILE A 397 -3.18 -6.93 3.48
CA ILE A 397 -4.27 -7.86 3.10
C ILE A 397 -5.11 -7.31 1.94
N PRO A 398 -5.55 -6.03 1.93
CA PRO A 398 -6.31 -5.50 0.79
C PRO A 398 -5.52 -5.52 -0.52
N LEU A 399 -4.20 -5.36 -0.48
CA LEU A 399 -3.34 -5.42 -1.67
C LEU A 399 -3.22 -6.85 -2.23
N ALA A 400 -3.35 -7.86 -1.36
CA ALA A 400 -3.39 -9.26 -1.78
C ALA A 400 -4.69 -9.63 -2.53
N MET A 401 -5.73 -8.80 -2.48
CA MET A 401 -7.05 -9.05 -3.07
C MET A 401 -7.12 -8.66 -4.57
N ILE A 402 -6.28 -9.29 -5.40
CA ILE A 402 -6.22 -9.02 -6.84
C ILE A 402 -7.58 -9.27 -7.50
N ALA A 403 -8.14 -8.31 -8.24
CA ALA A 403 -9.44 -8.50 -8.86
C ALA A 403 -9.42 -9.70 -9.84
N PRO A 404 -10.47 -10.55 -9.88
CA PRO A 404 -10.51 -11.68 -10.80
C PRO A 404 -10.36 -11.23 -12.25
N GLU A 405 -9.45 -11.87 -12.97
CA GLU A 405 -9.25 -11.67 -14.40
C GLU A 405 -9.82 -12.85 -15.18
N THR A 406 -10.48 -12.55 -16.29
CA THR A 406 -11.02 -13.53 -17.24
C THR A 406 -10.60 -13.12 -18.65
N PRO A 407 -10.64 -14.03 -19.64
CA PRO A 407 -10.42 -13.66 -21.04
C PRO A 407 -11.29 -12.46 -21.50
N ARG A 408 -12.45 -12.21 -20.89
CA ARG A 408 -13.33 -11.09 -21.25
C ARG A 408 -13.00 -9.77 -20.55
N SER A 409 -12.41 -9.80 -19.36
CA SER A 409 -12.08 -8.57 -18.60
C SER A 409 -10.73 -7.97 -18.99
N VAL A 410 -9.85 -8.78 -19.58
CA VAL A 410 -8.57 -8.30 -20.12
C VAL A 410 -8.85 -7.49 -21.39
N VAL A 411 -8.42 -6.23 -21.41
CA VAL A 411 -8.54 -5.36 -22.59
C VAL A 411 -7.65 -5.89 -23.72
N ASP A 412 -8.16 -5.82 -24.94
CA ASP A 412 -7.39 -6.11 -26.14
C ASP A 412 -6.31 -5.02 -26.29
N TYR A 413 -5.05 -5.41 -26.13
CA TYR A 413 -3.91 -4.49 -26.12
C TYR A 413 -3.80 -3.72 -27.43
N ASP A 414 -4.06 -4.36 -28.57
CA ASP A 414 -3.95 -3.71 -29.88
C ASP A 414 -5.07 -2.70 -30.10
N ARG A 415 -6.28 -2.94 -29.57
CA ARG A 415 -7.35 -1.92 -29.56
C ARG A 415 -7.03 -0.72 -28.68
N ALA A 416 -6.20 -0.92 -27.65
CA ALA A 416 -5.78 0.14 -26.73
C ALA A 416 -4.59 0.97 -27.24
N ARG A 417 -3.87 0.49 -28.26
CA ARG A 417 -2.78 1.24 -28.88
C ARG A 417 -3.34 2.43 -29.67
N PRO A 418 -2.71 3.62 -29.56
CA PRO A 418 -3.06 4.73 -30.44
C PRO A 418 -2.77 4.31 -31.88
N ASN A 419 -3.83 4.18 -32.69
CA ASN A 419 -3.69 3.94 -34.13
C ASN A 419 -3.22 5.23 -34.81
N ILE A 420 -1.92 5.54 -34.70
CA ILE A 420 -1.30 6.77 -35.21
C ILE A 420 -1.50 6.87 -36.73
N LEU A 421 -1.43 5.75 -37.46
CA LEU A 421 -1.66 5.71 -38.91
C LEU A 421 -3.14 5.94 -39.27
N GLY A 422 -4.07 5.33 -38.53
CA GLY A 422 -5.50 5.60 -38.68
C GLY A 422 -5.88 7.03 -38.30
N ALA A 423 -5.20 7.63 -37.33
CA ALA A 423 -5.40 9.03 -36.94
C ALA A 423 -4.82 10.03 -37.95
N LEU A 424 -3.71 9.70 -38.64
CA LEU A 424 -3.16 10.55 -39.70
C LEU A 424 -4.04 10.51 -40.97
N ILE A 425 -4.57 9.33 -41.33
CA ILE A 425 -5.44 9.17 -42.51
C ILE A 425 -6.87 9.67 -42.21
N GLY A 426 -7.38 9.49 -40.98
CA GLY A 426 -8.68 9.97 -40.53
C GLY A 426 -8.70 11.43 -40.03
N GLY A 427 -7.53 12.04 -39.78
CA GLY A 427 -7.38 13.42 -39.32
C GLY A 427 -7.82 14.46 -40.34
N ALA A 428 -7.86 14.10 -41.63
CA ALA A 428 -8.40 14.95 -42.69
C ALA A 428 -9.94 14.90 -42.79
N LEU A 429 -10.62 13.93 -42.14
CA LEU A 429 -12.08 13.78 -42.20
C LEU A 429 -12.79 13.88 -40.84
N SER A 430 -12.06 13.87 -39.71
CA SER A 430 -12.64 13.84 -38.35
C SER A 430 -12.61 15.16 -37.57
N MET A 431 -12.14 16.27 -38.15
CA MET A 431 -12.24 17.58 -37.51
C MET A 431 -13.70 18.12 -37.42
N GLY A 432 -14.70 17.41 -37.98
CA GLY A 432 -16.10 17.87 -38.04
C GLY A 432 -17.11 17.19 -37.11
N THR A 433 -16.79 16.08 -36.43
CA THR A 433 -17.81 15.26 -35.70
C THR A 433 -17.62 15.20 -34.19
N SER A 434 -16.70 15.98 -33.61
CA SER A 434 -16.46 16.03 -32.17
C SER A 434 -17.57 16.72 -31.35
N LEU A 435 -18.56 17.36 -31.99
CA LEU A 435 -19.57 18.18 -31.30
C LEU A 435 -20.91 17.47 -31.06
N LEU A 436 -21.14 16.30 -31.65
CA LEU A 436 -22.41 15.57 -31.51
C LEU A 436 -22.15 14.07 -31.27
N GLY A 437 -21.89 13.70 -30.01
CA GLY A 437 -22.08 12.33 -29.53
C GLY A 437 -20.91 11.35 -29.70
N GLY A 438 -19.99 11.36 -28.74
CA GLY A 438 -19.72 10.12 -28.00
C GLY A 438 -18.77 9.06 -28.58
N ILE A 439 -17.82 9.39 -29.46
CA ILE A 439 -16.67 8.48 -29.66
C ILE A 439 -15.68 8.69 -28.52
N SER A 440 -15.86 7.90 -27.47
CA SER A 440 -15.00 7.73 -26.30
C SER A 440 -13.52 7.56 -26.70
N ARG A 441 -12.76 8.66 -26.73
CA ARG A 441 -11.29 8.66 -26.70
C ARG A 441 -10.74 8.34 -25.28
N THR A 442 -11.55 7.78 -24.38
CA THR A 442 -11.26 7.77 -22.93
C THR A 442 -10.49 6.56 -22.40
N ASP A 443 -10.19 5.55 -23.21
CA ASP A 443 -9.44 4.36 -22.79
C ASP A 443 -8.26 4.10 -23.73
N GLY A 444 -7.11 3.71 -23.18
CA GLY A 444 -5.92 3.37 -23.99
C GLY A 444 -4.62 4.00 -23.49
N PHE A 445 -3.58 3.83 -24.31
CA PHE A 445 -2.23 4.31 -24.02
C PHE A 445 -2.00 5.76 -24.45
N ARG A 446 -1.26 6.51 -23.64
CA ARG A 446 -0.66 7.78 -24.04
C ARG A 446 0.80 7.84 -23.61
N SER A 447 1.62 8.49 -24.42
CA SER A 447 3.03 8.74 -24.11
C SER A 447 3.33 10.22 -24.37
N THR A 448 3.89 10.92 -23.39
CA THR A 448 4.18 12.36 -23.47
C THR A 448 5.65 12.59 -23.11
N PRO A 449 6.50 13.06 -24.04
CA PRO A 449 7.89 13.39 -23.72
C PRO A 449 7.94 14.65 -22.84
N ASN A 450 8.83 14.65 -21.87
CA ASN A 450 9.10 15.78 -20.99
C ASN A 450 10.38 16.50 -21.43
N ALA A 451 10.53 17.76 -21.02
CA ALA A 451 11.69 18.60 -21.37
C ALA A 451 13.02 18.08 -20.78
N ASP A 452 12.97 17.29 -19.70
CA ASP A 452 14.14 16.70 -19.03
C ASP A 452 14.60 15.36 -19.64
N GLY A 453 14.07 14.99 -20.81
CA GLY A 453 14.37 13.73 -21.50
C GLY A 453 13.68 12.50 -20.92
N THR A 454 12.81 12.66 -19.92
CA THR A 454 11.92 11.57 -19.48
C THR A 454 10.68 11.48 -20.37
N VAL A 455 9.97 10.35 -20.30
CA VAL A 455 8.69 10.15 -21.01
C VAL A 455 7.65 9.69 -20.01
N MET A 456 6.53 10.40 -19.93
CA MET A 456 5.35 9.96 -19.18
C MET A 456 4.55 8.98 -20.04
N VAL A 457 4.38 7.75 -19.57
CA VAL A 457 3.58 6.69 -20.17
C VAL A 457 2.38 6.44 -19.27
N GLU A 458 1.18 6.48 -19.83
CA GLU A 458 -0.05 6.23 -19.08
C GLU A 458 -0.95 5.23 -19.81
N PHE A 459 -1.70 4.46 -19.02
CA PHE A 459 -2.77 3.60 -19.50
C PHE A 459 -4.01 3.78 -18.62
N ILE A 460 -5.17 3.88 -19.25
CA ILE A 460 -6.47 3.98 -18.60
C ILE A 460 -7.30 2.77 -19.00
N GLY A 461 -7.80 2.03 -18.01
CA GLY A 461 -8.68 0.87 -18.22
C GLY A 461 -9.91 0.91 -17.31
N ASN A 462 -11.11 0.74 -17.88
CA ASN A 462 -12.37 0.75 -17.12
C ASN A 462 -12.72 -0.61 -16.49
N THR A 463 -12.48 -1.69 -17.24
CA THR A 463 -12.83 -3.06 -16.84
C THR A 463 -11.68 -3.90 -16.26
N PRO A 464 -10.40 -3.66 -16.60
CA PRO A 464 -9.32 -4.50 -16.06
C PRO A 464 -9.09 -4.34 -14.56
N SER A 465 -8.38 -5.32 -13.99
CA SER A 465 -7.80 -5.20 -12.65
C SER A 465 -6.72 -4.11 -12.63
N GLN A 466 -6.48 -3.54 -11.45
CA GLN A 466 -5.39 -2.58 -11.22
C GLN A 466 -4.04 -3.16 -11.62
N THR A 467 -3.73 -4.39 -11.20
CA THR A 467 -2.51 -5.12 -11.53
C THR A 467 -2.30 -5.27 -13.05
N LEU A 468 -3.38 -5.47 -13.81
CA LEU A 468 -3.32 -5.55 -15.27
C LEU A 468 -3.03 -4.17 -15.88
N VAL A 469 -3.68 -3.11 -15.42
CA VAL A 469 -3.41 -1.73 -15.88
C VAL A 469 -1.94 -1.37 -15.67
N GLN A 470 -1.37 -1.76 -14.53
CA GLN A 470 0.05 -1.53 -14.24
C GLN A 470 0.98 -2.30 -15.18
N GLU A 471 0.74 -3.61 -15.38
CA GLU A 471 1.55 -4.43 -16.29
C GLU A 471 1.44 -3.94 -17.74
N MET A 472 0.26 -3.53 -18.20
CA MET A 472 0.07 -2.94 -19.52
C MET A 472 0.84 -1.61 -19.66
N THR A 473 0.79 -0.74 -18.65
CA THR A 473 1.55 0.52 -18.67
C THR A 473 3.06 0.25 -18.70
N LEU A 474 3.52 -0.76 -17.97
CA LEU A 474 4.92 -1.16 -17.95
C LEU A 474 5.38 -1.76 -19.28
N LEU A 475 4.55 -2.61 -19.89
CA LEU A 475 4.79 -3.13 -21.24
C LEU A 475 4.94 -1.99 -22.25
N ARG A 476 4.04 -0.99 -22.18
CA ARG A 476 4.15 0.19 -23.03
C ARG A 476 5.40 1.02 -22.73
N ALA A 477 5.79 1.15 -21.47
CA ALA A 477 7.03 1.82 -21.09
C ALA A 477 8.28 1.13 -21.68
N ALA A 478 8.30 -0.20 -21.66
CA ALA A 478 9.37 -0.99 -22.28
C ALA A 478 9.42 -0.80 -23.81
N GLU A 479 8.27 -0.76 -24.48
CA GLU A 479 8.20 -0.44 -25.92
C GLU A 479 8.74 0.95 -26.22
N VAL A 480 8.40 1.95 -25.41
CA VAL A 480 8.88 3.34 -25.56
C VAL A 480 10.41 3.39 -25.42
N ALA A 481 10.98 2.69 -24.45
CA ALA A 481 12.43 2.59 -24.28
C ALA A 481 13.10 1.93 -25.50
N LYS A 482 12.54 0.82 -25.98
CA LYS A 482 13.03 0.10 -27.16
C LYS A 482 12.94 0.94 -28.44
N ALA A 483 11.85 1.69 -28.61
CA ALA A 483 11.68 2.62 -29.73
C ALA A 483 12.70 3.78 -29.70
N ALA A 484 13.16 4.17 -28.52
CA ALA A 484 14.26 5.12 -28.33
C ALA A 484 15.66 4.50 -28.53
N GLY A 485 15.75 3.22 -28.94
CA GLY A 485 17.01 2.51 -29.14
C GLY A 485 17.74 2.15 -27.84
N LYS A 486 17.05 2.18 -26.69
CA LYS A 486 17.63 1.91 -25.38
C LYS A 486 17.22 0.52 -24.87
N PRO A 487 18.17 -0.27 -24.31
CA PRO A 487 17.89 -1.63 -23.83
C PRO A 487 17.16 -1.67 -22.47
N ALA A 488 17.17 -0.56 -21.72
CA ALA A 488 16.60 -0.52 -20.38
C ALA A 488 15.91 0.82 -20.10
N PHE A 489 15.13 0.87 -19.02
CA PHE A 489 14.54 2.11 -18.52
C PHE A 489 14.46 2.11 -16.99
N VAL A 490 14.46 3.30 -16.40
CA VAL A 490 14.24 3.51 -14.96
C VAL A 490 12.91 4.23 -14.77
N ILE A 491 12.09 3.76 -13.83
CA ILE A 491 10.89 4.48 -13.38
C ILE A 491 11.34 5.59 -12.43
N VAL A 492 11.16 6.84 -12.85
CA VAL A 492 11.54 8.04 -12.08
C VAL A 492 10.39 8.47 -11.18
N LYS A 493 9.15 8.33 -11.68
CA LYS A 493 7.93 8.64 -10.94
C LYS A 493 6.85 7.66 -11.32
N ARG A 494 6.01 7.29 -10.36
CA ARG A 494 4.85 6.44 -10.55
C ARG A 494 3.65 7.01 -9.83
N ASN A 495 2.51 7.04 -10.50
CA ASN A 495 1.22 7.32 -9.86
C ASN A 495 0.21 6.27 -10.30
N ASP A 496 -0.46 5.65 -9.34
CA ASP A 496 -1.56 4.72 -9.56
C ASP A 496 -2.86 5.34 -9.04
N TYR A 497 -3.92 5.28 -9.83
CA TYR A 497 -5.21 5.88 -9.52
C TYR A 497 -6.33 4.86 -9.68
N MET A 498 -7.28 4.91 -8.76
CA MET A 498 -8.60 4.30 -8.93
C MET A 498 -9.58 5.38 -9.38
N ARG A 499 -10.22 5.17 -10.52
CA ARG A 499 -11.30 6.04 -11.02
C ARG A 499 -12.58 5.68 -10.30
N ARG A 500 -13.31 6.70 -9.86
CA ARG A 500 -14.60 6.55 -9.19
C ARG A 500 -15.64 7.43 -9.89
N LEU A 501 -16.83 6.89 -10.08
CA LEU A 501 -18.03 7.67 -10.38
C LEU A 501 -18.63 8.10 -9.05
N VAL A 502 -18.57 9.41 -8.77
CA VAL A 502 -19.14 10.01 -7.57
C VAL A 502 -20.50 10.61 -7.93
N GLN A 503 -21.57 10.12 -7.31
CA GLN A 503 -22.87 10.79 -7.38
C GLN A 503 -22.98 11.74 -6.21
N THR A 504 -23.43 12.98 -6.47
CA THR A 504 -23.64 13.98 -5.43
C THR A 504 -25.10 14.42 -5.40
N GLN A 505 -25.60 14.73 -4.20
CA GLN A 505 -26.89 15.36 -3.98
C GLN A 505 -26.66 16.59 -3.09
N TYR A 506 -27.07 17.77 -3.56
CA TYR A 506 -26.82 19.06 -2.89
C TYR A 506 -25.35 19.31 -2.53
N GLY A 507 -24.43 18.94 -3.44
CA GLY A 507 -22.98 19.11 -3.24
C GLY A 507 -22.35 18.12 -2.24
N ARG A 508 -23.12 17.16 -1.71
CA ARG A 508 -22.61 16.08 -0.84
C ARG A 508 -22.54 14.77 -1.62
N GLU A 509 -21.44 14.04 -1.46
CA GLU A 509 -21.27 12.69 -2.00
C GLU A 509 -22.30 11.73 -1.38
N ILE A 510 -23.09 11.07 -2.22
CA ILE A 510 -24.08 10.05 -1.82
C ILE A 510 -23.64 8.63 -2.20
N SER A 511 -22.84 8.48 -3.26
CA SER A 511 -22.32 7.19 -3.70
C SER A 511 -21.00 7.37 -4.46
N SER A 512 -20.15 6.35 -4.41
CA SER A 512 -18.79 6.35 -4.97
C SER A 512 -18.48 4.97 -5.53
N THR A 513 -18.70 4.77 -6.83
CA THR A 513 -18.51 3.46 -7.45
C THR A 513 -17.20 3.43 -8.22
N PRO A 514 -16.28 2.47 -7.97
CA PRO A 514 -15.10 2.27 -8.79
C PRO A 514 -15.47 2.01 -10.26
N THR A 515 -14.89 2.77 -11.19
CA THR A 515 -15.15 2.68 -12.64
C THR A 515 -13.93 2.31 -13.49
N GLY A 516 -12.77 2.16 -12.87
CA GLY A 516 -11.55 1.77 -13.58
C GLY A 516 -10.28 2.13 -12.81
N TYR A 517 -9.16 1.94 -13.48
CA TYR A 517 -7.84 2.28 -12.97
C TYR A 517 -7.04 3.05 -14.01
N LYS A 518 -6.08 3.83 -13.53
CA LYS A 518 -5.07 4.51 -14.35
C LYS A 518 -3.72 4.32 -13.69
N THR A 519 -2.71 4.04 -14.49
CA THR A 519 -1.31 4.09 -14.06
C THR A 519 -0.57 5.10 -14.93
N GLU A 520 0.26 5.92 -14.30
CA GLU A 520 1.18 6.85 -14.93
C GLU A 520 2.60 6.51 -14.50
N LEU A 521 3.48 6.25 -15.46
CA LEU A 521 4.91 6.02 -15.25
C LEU A 521 5.69 7.11 -15.97
N THR A 522 6.48 7.89 -15.24
CA THR A 522 7.52 8.72 -15.86
C THR A 522 8.80 7.93 -15.91
N ILE A 523 9.25 7.59 -17.12
CA ILE A 523 10.41 6.75 -17.34
C ILE A 523 11.58 7.53 -17.95
N ARG A 524 12.80 7.10 -17.64
CA ARG A 524 14.01 7.50 -18.33
C ARG A 524 14.57 6.27 -19.06
N ALA A 525 14.65 6.34 -20.38
CA ALA A 525 15.31 5.30 -21.17
C ALA A 525 16.84 5.42 -20.97
N VAL A 526 17.52 4.32 -20.71
CA VAL A 526 18.95 4.31 -20.34
C VAL A 526 19.71 3.20 -21.04
N ASP A 527 21.02 3.39 -21.19
CA ASP A 527 21.91 2.36 -21.70
C ASP A 527 22.10 1.22 -20.68
N LYS A 528 22.56 0.05 -21.17
CA LYS A 528 22.76 -1.12 -20.34
C LYS A 528 23.78 -0.84 -19.23
N GLY A 529 23.45 -1.22 -17.99
CA GLY A 529 24.33 -1.06 -16.83
C GLY A 529 24.22 0.31 -16.13
N VAL A 530 23.46 1.25 -16.68
CA VAL A 530 23.11 2.49 -15.97
C VAL A 530 22.08 2.16 -14.90
N ASP A 531 22.39 2.49 -13.65
CA ASP A 531 21.52 2.26 -12.48
C ASP A 531 20.98 0.81 -12.38
N PRO A 532 21.87 -0.19 -12.26
CA PRO A 532 21.48 -1.61 -12.29
C PRO A 532 20.55 -2.03 -11.14
N ALA A 533 20.50 -1.22 -10.07
CA ALA A 533 19.61 -1.42 -8.95
C ALA A 533 18.15 -1.10 -9.33
N ARG A 534 17.90 -0.08 -10.17
CA ARG A 534 16.54 0.38 -10.52
C ARG A 534 16.13 0.12 -11.96
N ALA A 535 17.08 -0.08 -12.87
CA ALA A 535 16.80 -0.28 -14.28
C ALA A 535 16.06 -1.60 -14.54
N LEU A 536 15.03 -1.52 -15.40
CA LEU A 536 14.28 -2.66 -15.94
C LEU A 536 14.77 -2.95 -17.36
N ASP A 537 15.00 -4.22 -17.66
CA ASP A 537 15.31 -4.68 -19.01
C ASP A 537 14.06 -4.58 -19.90
N ALA A 538 14.12 -3.70 -20.91
CA ALA A 538 12.99 -3.47 -21.79
C ALA A 538 12.61 -4.73 -22.59
N THR A 539 13.60 -5.54 -23.00
CA THR A 539 13.32 -6.76 -23.75
C THR A 539 12.72 -7.82 -22.85
N GLY A 540 13.30 -8.03 -21.66
CA GLY A 540 12.73 -8.94 -20.65
C GLY A 540 11.29 -8.62 -20.27
N VAL A 541 10.94 -7.34 -20.11
CA VAL A 541 9.54 -6.92 -19.84
C VAL A 541 8.63 -7.27 -21.02
N ILE A 542 9.05 -6.98 -22.26
CA ILE A 542 8.27 -7.28 -23.47
C ILE A 542 8.08 -8.78 -23.65
N ASP A 543 9.13 -9.58 -23.46
CA ASP A 543 9.08 -11.02 -23.65
C ASP A 543 8.19 -11.70 -22.60
N ALA A 544 8.20 -11.19 -21.37
CA ALA A 544 7.39 -11.73 -20.28
C ALA A 544 5.90 -11.33 -20.37
N LEU A 545 5.60 -10.09 -20.77
CA LEU A 545 4.23 -9.56 -20.79
C LEU A 545 3.56 -9.61 -22.17
N GLY A 546 4.35 -9.56 -23.24
CA GLY A 546 3.85 -9.56 -24.63
C GLY A 546 2.96 -10.75 -24.96
N PRO A 547 3.38 -12.00 -24.72
CA PRO A 547 2.54 -13.19 -24.98
C PRO A 547 1.20 -13.19 -24.23
N LEU A 548 1.09 -12.47 -23.11
CA LEU A 548 -0.14 -12.40 -22.33
C LEU A 548 -1.16 -11.40 -22.91
N TYR A 549 -0.66 -10.34 -23.56
CA TYR A 549 -1.47 -9.18 -23.94
C TYR A 549 -1.58 -8.94 -25.45
N TYR A 550 -0.61 -9.39 -26.25
CA TYR A 550 -0.62 -9.24 -27.72
C TYR A 550 -1.45 -10.30 -28.44
N GLU A 551 -1.73 -11.44 -27.82
CA GLU A 551 -2.49 -12.48 -28.49
C GLU A 551 -3.92 -11.98 -28.78
N GLU A 552 -4.23 -11.82 -30.07
CA GLU A 552 -5.59 -11.61 -30.54
C GLU A 552 -6.47 -12.71 -29.95
N LYS A 553 -7.41 -12.30 -29.12
CA LYS A 553 -8.38 -13.24 -28.58
C LYS A 553 -9.26 -13.70 -29.72
N LYS A 554 -9.13 -14.97 -30.10
CA LYS A 554 -10.16 -15.64 -30.87
C LYS A 554 -11.49 -15.42 -30.13
N PRO A 555 -12.53 -14.86 -30.78
CA PRO A 555 -13.81 -14.67 -30.14
C PRO A 555 -14.32 -16.03 -29.63
N ALA A 556 -14.64 -16.08 -28.33
CA ALA A 556 -15.12 -17.27 -27.65
C ALA A 556 -16.59 -17.57 -27.98
#